data_AF-A0A969JPM9-F1
#
_entry.id   AF-A0A969JPM9-F1
#
_cell.length_a   1.000
_cell.length_b   1.000
_cell.length_c   1.000
_cell.angle_alpha   90.00
_cell.angle_beta   90.00
_cell.angle_gamma   90.00
#
_symmetry.space_group_name_H-M   'P 1'
#
loop_
_entity.id
_entity.type
_entity.pdbx_description
1 polymer ?
#
loop_
_entity_poly.entity_id
_entity_poly.type
_entity_poly.pdbx_seq_one_letter_code
_entity_poly.pdbx_strand_id
1 'polypeptide(L)'
;MADASPLRRVVGTSNVLGVLYNAPLVVVTIIWLISETNLVLVSEAWVYFVILAGLYLLFERLAFFIIFELSTGNYANAQSTLSGMVLWSALLLYGPTVLWLQVGSEILETLMLWRKVSTESGRWSLMRGLMLNISAQVLAPLVALRFYRLFGGQTPIGGLMLEDILPAFAAILIHFVLSILIYSGYLIYLVGSQRRLTPSVSSKPMTIFLALGLVLPFVAYPFGILAAGVYVQNSLVGYLFFMSGIFMVALLARQFSRSAESSRQQSRQLEQLERLGREIINGPPDTSTLPEILQTHVPPMFPSGRVLIWLESENFLLRHPIEWNPAVDQFWNWIRTQSEPNAVLADQTLPWRPEAAAHSPLVVTPITDVEKGEPVGGIYLELQTLVQPWDFQSLTRLFPAINALAAQIASAVNQARTYAEALEFQQSAQELRLAGEIQASFFPDTIPVGPGWELSVTILPSRETSGDFFDFIPLENGKLGILIADVTDKGVGPALFMALSRTLIRTYAIEYEFDPDIVFLRRTAGF
;
A
#
# COMPACT_ATOMS: atom_id res chain seq x y z
N MET A 1 -21.09 -5.43 22.61
CA MET A 1 -20.49 -6.73 22.23
C MET A 1 -20.98 -7.05 20.82
N ALA A 2 -20.30 -6.47 19.83
CA ALA A 2 -20.72 -6.52 18.43
C ALA A 2 -19.91 -7.55 17.65
N ASP A 3 -20.58 -8.17 16.69
CA ASP A 3 -20.20 -9.32 15.87
C ASP A 3 -18.72 -9.36 15.47
N ALA A 4 -17.93 -10.20 16.13
CA ALA A 4 -16.56 -10.46 15.68
C ALA A 4 -16.63 -11.29 14.39
N SER A 5 -16.03 -10.77 13.30
CA SER A 5 -15.88 -11.45 12.01
C SER A 5 -15.47 -12.93 12.21
N PRO A 6 -15.97 -13.89 11.41
CA PRO A 6 -15.66 -15.31 11.53
C PRO A 6 -14.16 -15.61 11.71
N LEU A 7 -13.31 -14.85 11.01
CA LEU A 7 -11.85 -14.92 11.08
C LEU A 7 -11.31 -14.66 12.50
N ARG A 8 -11.83 -13.65 13.21
CA ARG A 8 -11.43 -13.31 14.59
C ARG A 8 -11.79 -14.41 15.58
N ARG A 9 -12.94 -15.10 15.41
CA ARG A 9 -13.33 -16.22 16.27
C ARG A 9 -12.44 -17.44 16.06
N VAL A 10 -12.09 -17.73 14.81
CA VAL A 10 -11.16 -18.82 14.46
C VAL A 10 -9.76 -18.56 15.02
N VAL A 11 -9.23 -17.34 14.87
CA VAL A 11 -7.92 -16.99 15.45
C VAL A 11 -7.94 -17.07 16.98
N GLY A 12 -8.98 -16.55 17.63
CA GLY A 12 -9.11 -16.61 19.09
C GLY A 12 -9.17 -18.04 19.63
N THR A 13 -9.97 -18.91 19.01
CA THR A 13 -10.06 -20.33 19.38
C THR A 13 -8.75 -21.09 19.16
N SER A 14 -8.00 -20.77 18.09
CA SER A 14 -6.66 -21.31 17.85
C SER A 14 -5.68 -21.00 18.98
N ASN A 15 -5.78 -19.80 19.55
CA ASN A 15 -4.87 -19.35 20.60
C ASN A 15 -5.10 -20.12 21.90
N VAL A 16 -6.37 -20.27 22.28
CA VAL A 16 -6.74 -21.01 23.50
C VAL A 16 -6.40 -22.49 23.38
N LEU A 17 -6.75 -23.13 22.25
CA LEU A 17 -6.41 -24.54 22.01
C LEU A 17 -4.90 -24.77 22.01
N GLY A 18 -4.13 -23.87 21.40
CA GLY A 18 -2.67 -23.96 21.41
C GLY A 18 -2.06 -23.85 22.81
N VAL A 19 -2.63 -23.01 23.69
CA VAL A 19 -2.22 -22.96 25.10
C VAL A 19 -2.53 -24.28 25.81
N LEU A 20 -3.76 -24.79 25.67
CA LEU A 20 -4.18 -26.03 26.33
C LEU A 20 -3.37 -27.25 25.89
N TYR A 21 -3.01 -27.32 24.59
CA TYR A 21 -2.17 -28.39 24.05
C TYR A 21 -0.74 -28.36 24.62
N ASN A 22 -0.13 -27.17 24.74
CA ASN A 22 1.26 -27.04 25.16
C ASN A 22 1.44 -26.94 26.69
N ALA A 23 0.42 -26.54 27.45
CA ALA A 23 0.56 -26.35 28.90
C ALA A 23 1.05 -27.61 29.65
N PRO A 24 0.54 -28.83 29.40
CA PRO A 24 1.08 -30.03 30.03
C PRO A 24 2.54 -30.31 29.64
N LEU A 25 2.91 -30.05 28.38
CA LEU A 25 4.28 -30.19 27.90
C LEU A 25 5.21 -29.24 28.64
N VAL A 26 4.83 -27.97 28.81
CA VAL A 26 5.61 -26.99 29.56
C VAL A 26 5.80 -27.39 31.01
N VAL A 27 4.76 -27.88 31.69
CA VAL A 27 4.88 -28.34 33.08
C VAL A 27 5.90 -29.48 33.19
N VAL A 28 5.78 -30.49 32.33
CA VAL A 28 6.75 -31.61 32.27
C VAL A 28 8.16 -31.10 31.96
N THR A 29 8.28 -30.15 31.03
CA THR A 29 9.55 -29.55 30.62
C THR A 29 10.25 -28.85 31.78
N ILE A 30 9.54 -28.02 32.53
CA ILE A 30 10.12 -27.27 33.65
C ILE A 30 10.51 -28.22 34.80
N ILE A 31 9.65 -29.20 35.13
CA ILE A 31 9.97 -30.20 36.16
C ILE A 31 11.23 -30.99 35.77
N TRP A 32 11.31 -31.44 34.50
CA TRP A 32 12.48 -32.16 34.01
C TRP A 32 13.72 -31.27 34.01
N LEU A 33 13.63 -30.03 33.53
CA LEU A 33 14.75 -29.10 33.55
C LEU A 33 15.28 -28.87 34.96
N ILE A 34 14.40 -28.67 35.95
CA ILE A 34 14.78 -28.54 37.37
C ILE A 34 15.56 -29.77 37.82
N SER A 35 15.11 -30.99 37.46
CA SER A 35 15.78 -32.23 37.87
C SER A 35 17.16 -32.44 37.26
N GLU A 36 17.44 -31.87 36.08
CA GLU A 36 18.75 -31.93 35.41
C GLU A 36 19.62 -30.68 35.66
N THR A 37 19.17 -29.74 36.50
CA THR A 37 19.88 -28.50 36.78
C THR A 37 21.04 -28.74 37.76
N ASN A 38 22.26 -28.36 37.36
CA ASN A 38 23.43 -28.40 38.21
C ASN A 38 23.75 -26.99 38.75
N LEU A 39 23.36 -26.71 39.99
CA LEU A 39 23.59 -25.40 40.63
C LEU A 39 25.08 -25.11 40.91
N VAL A 40 25.88 -26.14 41.14
CA VAL A 40 27.34 -25.99 41.37
C VAL A 40 28.01 -25.46 40.11
N LEU A 41 27.62 -26.00 38.96
CA LEU A 41 28.12 -25.55 37.65
C LEU A 41 27.81 -24.06 37.41
N VAL A 42 26.62 -23.60 37.81
CA VAL A 42 26.23 -22.17 37.68
C VAL A 42 27.14 -21.29 38.53
N SER A 43 27.45 -21.69 39.76
CA SER A 43 28.35 -20.92 40.63
C SER A 43 29.80 -20.91 40.15
N GLU A 44 30.30 -22.03 39.62
CA GLU A 44 31.69 -22.16 39.19
C GLU A 44 31.95 -21.52 37.82
N ALA A 45 30.97 -21.57 36.92
CA ALA A 45 31.08 -21.10 35.55
C ALA A 45 30.25 -19.83 35.26
N TRP A 46 29.88 -19.04 36.27
CA TRP A 46 28.96 -17.90 36.12
C TRP A 46 29.39 -16.89 35.04
N VAL A 47 30.70 -16.65 34.88
CA VAL A 47 31.25 -15.76 33.85
C VAL A 47 30.88 -16.26 32.44
N TYR A 48 30.95 -17.57 32.23
CA TYR A 48 30.58 -18.18 30.94
C TYR A 48 29.08 -18.05 30.67
N PHE A 49 28.24 -18.25 31.67
CA PHE A 49 26.79 -18.01 31.53
C PHE A 49 26.49 -16.57 31.12
N VAL A 50 27.20 -15.59 31.69
CA VAL A 50 27.04 -14.17 31.32
C VAL A 50 27.50 -13.91 29.87
N ILE A 51 28.65 -14.46 29.47
CA ILE A 51 29.15 -14.32 28.09
C ILE A 51 28.19 -14.97 27.10
N LEU A 52 27.72 -16.18 27.38
CA LEU A 52 26.78 -16.91 26.55
C LEU A 52 25.44 -16.19 26.44
N ALA A 53 24.91 -15.66 27.56
CA ALA A 53 23.71 -14.83 27.54
C ALA A 53 23.91 -13.57 26.69
N GLY A 54 25.06 -12.90 26.82
CA GLY A 54 25.42 -11.73 26.02
C GLY A 54 25.49 -12.04 24.52
N LEU A 55 26.16 -13.13 24.14
CA LEU A 55 26.24 -13.58 22.75
C LEU A 55 24.87 -14.00 22.21
N TYR A 56 24.10 -14.76 22.98
CA TYR A 56 22.76 -15.19 22.59
C TYR A 56 21.87 -13.96 22.29
N LEU A 57 21.81 -12.99 23.22
CA LEU A 57 21.06 -11.74 23.04
C LEU A 57 21.57 -10.91 21.86
N LEU A 58 22.89 -10.89 21.62
CA LEU A 58 23.49 -10.21 20.49
C LEU A 58 23.04 -10.81 19.16
N PHE A 59 23.09 -12.14 19.03
CA PHE A 59 22.66 -12.85 17.82
C PHE A 59 21.14 -12.79 17.61
N GLU A 60 20.34 -12.79 18.68
CA GLU A 60 18.90 -12.54 18.62
C GLU A 60 18.57 -11.16 18.01
N ARG A 61 19.37 -10.13 18.32
CA ARG A 61 19.23 -8.81 17.69
C ARG A 61 19.67 -8.76 16.23
N LEU A 62 20.34 -9.80 15.74
CA LEU A 62 20.83 -9.93 14.36
C LEU A 62 19.95 -10.85 13.51
N ALA A 63 18.65 -10.82 13.75
CA ALA A 63 17.72 -11.55 12.92
C ALA A 63 17.77 -11.12 11.44
N PHE A 64 17.74 -12.11 10.57
CA PHE A 64 17.59 -11.97 9.13
C PHE A 64 16.30 -12.66 8.70
N PHE A 65 15.82 -12.36 7.50
CA PHE A 65 14.58 -12.93 7.00
C PHE A 65 14.66 -13.29 5.52
N ILE A 66 13.85 -14.26 5.13
CA ILE A 66 13.66 -14.69 3.74
C ILE A 66 12.22 -14.41 3.35
N ILE A 67 12.03 -13.76 2.20
CA ILE A 67 10.70 -13.39 1.69
C ILE A 67 10.20 -14.46 0.73
N PHE A 68 8.95 -14.86 0.91
CA PHE A 68 8.25 -15.83 0.07
C PHE A 68 6.95 -15.23 -0.46
N GLU A 69 6.64 -15.53 -1.71
CA GLU A 69 5.35 -15.19 -2.32
C GLU A 69 4.32 -16.25 -1.94
N LEU A 70 3.27 -15.84 -1.22
CA LEU A 70 2.16 -16.71 -0.81
C LEU A 70 1.09 -16.82 -1.89
N SER A 71 0.84 -15.74 -2.61
CA SER A 71 0.00 -15.69 -3.82
C SER A 71 0.45 -14.49 -4.65
N THR A 72 -0.01 -14.37 -5.89
CA THR A 72 0.32 -13.23 -6.77
C THR A 72 0.17 -11.91 -6.01
N GLY A 73 1.28 -11.21 -5.78
CA GLY A 73 1.31 -9.93 -5.07
C GLY A 73 1.26 -9.97 -3.53
N ASN A 74 1.01 -11.13 -2.90
CA ASN A 74 1.03 -11.28 -1.44
C ASN A 74 2.28 -12.03 -0.98
N TYR A 75 3.02 -11.42 -0.04
CA TYR A 75 4.30 -11.95 0.43
C TYR A 75 4.28 -12.14 1.94
N ALA A 76 5.06 -13.10 2.41
CA ALA A 76 5.35 -13.30 3.82
C ALA A 76 6.86 -13.45 4.05
N ASN A 77 7.31 -13.15 5.26
CA ASN A 77 8.70 -13.26 5.66
C ASN A 77 8.89 -14.37 6.69
N ALA A 78 9.90 -15.21 6.49
CA ALA A 78 10.36 -16.19 7.47
C ALA A 78 11.61 -15.61 8.14
N GLN A 79 11.54 -15.36 9.44
CA GLN A 79 12.64 -14.77 10.22
C GLN A 79 13.46 -15.87 10.90
N SER A 80 14.77 -15.66 11.01
CA SER A 80 15.68 -16.54 11.73
C SER A 80 16.90 -15.77 12.28
N THR A 81 17.63 -16.40 13.19
CA THR A 81 18.82 -15.87 13.86
C THR A 81 19.91 -16.95 13.85
N LEU A 82 21.16 -16.56 14.13
CA LEU A 82 22.25 -17.52 14.36
C LEU A 82 22.44 -17.82 15.85
N SER A 83 21.52 -17.40 16.73
CA SER A 83 21.63 -17.60 18.18
C SER A 83 21.61 -19.08 18.57
N GLY A 84 20.94 -19.93 17.78
CA GLY A 84 20.88 -21.37 18.01
C GLY A 84 22.25 -22.07 18.02
N MET A 85 23.26 -21.53 17.33
CA MET A 85 24.62 -22.05 17.43
C MET A 85 25.23 -21.76 18.81
N VAL A 86 24.92 -20.59 19.41
CA VAL A 86 25.36 -20.20 20.76
C VAL A 86 24.75 -21.19 21.74
N LEU A 87 23.44 -21.41 21.63
CA LEU A 87 22.70 -22.35 22.45
C LEU A 87 23.28 -23.77 22.35
N TRP A 88 23.40 -24.34 21.15
CA TRP A 88 23.93 -25.70 20.98
C TRP A 88 25.38 -25.85 21.38
N SER A 89 26.21 -24.82 21.17
CA SER A 89 27.58 -24.83 21.67
C SER A 89 27.61 -24.91 23.21
N ALA A 90 26.75 -24.14 23.87
CA ALA A 90 26.65 -24.12 25.32
C ALA A 90 26.03 -25.41 25.88
N LEU A 91 25.04 -26.00 25.21
CA LEU A 91 24.45 -27.28 25.62
C LEU A 91 25.48 -28.42 25.57
N LEU A 92 26.35 -28.45 24.56
CA LEU A 92 27.41 -29.46 24.44
C LEU A 92 28.55 -29.26 25.44
N LEU A 93 28.78 -28.02 25.89
CA LEU A 93 29.83 -27.70 26.87
C LEU A 93 29.37 -27.86 28.33
N TYR A 94 28.17 -27.38 28.64
CA TYR A 94 27.68 -27.22 30.02
C TYR A 94 26.39 -28.00 30.31
N GLY A 95 25.86 -28.70 29.31
CA GLY A 95 24.68 -29.55 29.47
C GLY A 95 23.37 -28.77 29.62
N PRO A 96 22.31 -29.42 30.13
CA PRO A 96 20.94 -28.91 30.11
C PRO A 96 20.72 -27.66 30.98
N THR A 97 21.62 -27.37 31.92
CA THR A 97 21.51 -26.19 32.82
C THR A 97 21.46 -24.87 32.04
N VAL A 98 22.08 -24.81 30.86
CA VAL A 98 22.06 -23.63 29.97
C VAL A 98 20.65 -23.29 29.48
N LEU A 99 19.73 -24.26 29.41
CA LEU A 99 18.37 -24.01 28.91
C LEU A 99 17.57 -23.03 29.78
N TRP A 100 18.00 -22.75 31.01
CA TRP A 100 17.44 -21.66 31.82
C TRP A 100 17.63 -20.28 31.16
N LEU A 101 18.68 -20.08 30.36
CA LEU A 101 18.83 -18.87 29.56
C LEU A 101 17.69 -18.72 28.55
N GLN A 102 17.28 -19.83 27.90
CA GLN A 102 16.15 -19.84 26.97
C GLN A 102 14.83 -19.57 27.68
N VAL A 103 14.57 -20.24 28.81
CA VAL A 103 13.37 -20.01 29.61
C VAL A 103 13.29 -18.54 30.05
N GLY A 104 14.41 -17.99 30.53
CA GLY A 104 14.51 -16.60 30.94
C GLY A 104 14.26 -15.62 29.79
N SER A 105 14.83 -15.87 28.60
CA SER A 105 14.65 -14.99 27.44
C SER A 105 13.20 -14.98 26.96
N GLU A 106 12.56 -16.15 26.86
CA GLU A 106 11.16 -16.26 26.42
C GLU A 106 10.19 -15.58 27.39
N ILE A 107 10.42 -15.73 28.70
CA ILE A 107 9.64 -15.04 29.73
C ILE A 107 9.85 -13.53 29.64
N LEU A 108 11.10 -13.07 29.53
CA LEU A 108 11.43 -11.65 29.47
C LEU A 108 10.80 -10.98 28.24
N GLU A 109 10.92 -11.60 27.06
CA GLU A 109 10.30 -11.12 25.83
C GLU A 109 8.79 -11.07 25.95
N THR A 110 8.17 -12.14 26.47
CA THR A 110 6.73 -12.19 26.70
C THR A 110 6.26 -11.08 27.65
N LEU A 111 6.99 -10.82 28.73
CA LEU A 111 6.69 -9.74 29.68
C LEU A 111 6.82 -8.34 29.06
N MET A 112 7.84 -8.13 28.22
CA MET A 112 8.03 -6.87 27.50
C MET A 112 6.89 -6.62 26.51
N LEU A 113 6.48 -7.66 25.76
CA LEU A 113 5.37 -7.58 24.82
C LEU A 113 4.01 -7.46 25.52
N TRP A 114 3.84 -8.10 26.67
CA TRP A 114 2.59 -8.07 27.44
C TRP A 114 2.17 -6.63 27.79
N ARG A 115 3.13 -5.75 28.10
CA ARG A 115 2.88 -4.34 28.40
C ARG A 115 2.36 -3.54 27.21
N LYS A 116 2.65 -3.98 25.98
CA LYS A 116 2.25 -3.30 24.74
C LYS A 116 0.90 -3.76 24.20
N VAL A 117 0.40 -4.92 24.63
CA VAL A 117 -0.82 -5.51 24.09
C VAL A 117 -2.05 -5.12 24.92
N SER A 118 -2.97 -4.39 24.29
CA SER A 118 -4.24 -3.93 24.88
C SER A 118 -5.42 -4.88 24.67
N THR A 119 -5.30 -5.87 23.78
CA THR A 119 -6.41 -6.76 23.40
C THR A 119 -6.34 -8.13 24.07
N GLU A 120 -7.51 -8.69 24.42
CA GLU A 120 -7.61 -10.02 25.04
C GLU A 120 -7.07 -11.12 24.11
N SER A 121 -7.44 -11.09 22.82
CA SER A 121 -6.93 -12.03 21.81
C SER A 121 -5.40 -11.96 21.66
N GLY A 122 -4.82 -10.77 21.75
CA GLY A 122 -3.37 -10.58 21.72
C GLY A 122 -2.68 -11.22 22.91
N ARG A 123 -3.25 -11.11 24.13
CA ARG A 123 -2.71 -11.77 25.33
C ARG A 123 -2.73 -13.29 25.21
N TRP A 124 -3.82 -13.86 24.68
CA TRP A 124 -3.90 -15.30 24.39
C TRP A 124 -2.87 -15.74 23.35
N SER A 125 -2.61 -14.91 22.32
CA SER A 125 -1.56 -15.17 21.34
C SER A 125 -0.16 -15.17 21.98
N LEU A 126 0.14 -14.22 22.87
CA LEU A 126 1.40 -14.18 23.61
C LEU A 126 1.58 -15.43 24.49
N MET A 127 0.54 -15.80 25.25
CA MET A 127 0.59 -16.99 26.10
C MET A 127 0.78 -18.28 25.28
N ARG A 128 0.08 -18.39 24.14
CA ARG A 128 0.27 -19.51 23.20
C ARG A 128 1.71 -19.56 22.69
N GLY A 129 2.26 -18.41 22.30
CA GLY A 129 3.64 -18.27 21.85
C GLY A 129 4.63 -18.75 22.90
N LEU A 130 4.52 -18.23 24.13
CA LEU A 130 5.37 -18.64 25.26
C LEU A 130 5.32 -20.15 25.49
N MET A 131 4.12 -20.74 25.55
CA MET A 131 3.97 -22.18 25.83
C MET A 131 4.54 -23.05 24.71
N LEU A 132 4.30 -22.66 23.46
CA LEU A 132 4.80 -23.35 22.28
C LEU A 132 6.33 -23.24 22.18
N ASN A 133 6.89 -22.06 22.43
CA ASN A 133 8.33 -21.82 22.40
C ASN A 133 9.05 -22.58 23.51
N ILE A 134 8.56 -22.56 24.76
CA ILE A 134 9.16 -23.37 25.83
C ILE A 134 9.11 -24.86 25.48
N SER A 135 7.98 -25.35 24.95
CA SER A 135 7.87 -26.75 24.52
C SER A 135 8.88 -27.07 23.41
N ALA A 136 8.96 -26.26 22.36
CA ALA A 136 9.83 -26.54 21.22
C ALA A 136 11.32 -26.28 21.47
N GLN A 137 11.67 -25.26 22.27
CA GLN A 137 13.04 -24.79 22.46
C GLN A 137 13.68 -25.27 23.77
N VAL A 138 12.92 -25.92 24.67
CA VAL A 138 13.45 -26.48 25.92
C VAL A 138 13.21 -27.97 26.00
N LEU A 139 11.98 -28.46 25.78
CA LEU A 139 11.70 -29.89 25.84
C LEU A 139 12.47 -30.67 24.78
N ALA A 140 12.43 -30.21 23.53
CA ALA A 140 13.07 -30.93 22.44
C ALA A 140 14.60 -31.00 22.59
N PRO A 141 15.31 -29.93 23.01
CA PRO A 141 16.72 -30.03 23.39
C PRO A 141 16.99 -30.95 24.60
N LEU A 142 16.13 -30.97 25.63
CA LEU A 142 16.28 -31.89 26.77
C LEU A 142 16.24 -33.35 26.31
N VAL A 143 15.26 -33.70 25.47
CA VAL A 143 15.13 -35.03 24.89
C VAL A 143 16.33 -35.34 24.00
N ALA A 144 16.72 -34.40 23.14
CA ALA A 144 17.88 -34.55 22.27
C ALA A 144 19.19 -34.79 23.05
N LEU A 145 19.41 -34.08 24.16
CA LEU A 145 20.58 -34.28 25.03
C LEU A 145 20.56 -35.65 25.72
N ARG A 146 19.38 -36.22 25.98
CA ARG A 146 19.29 -37.60 26.46
C ARG A 146 19.80 -38.58 25.42
N PHE A 147 19.38 -38.40 24.16
CA PHE A 147 19.89 -39.22 23.05
C PHE A 147 21.38 -38.98 22.76
N TYR A 148 21.86 -37.74 22.92
CA TYR A 148 23.29 -37.43 22.83
C TYR A 148 24.10 -38.32 23.78
N ARG A 149 23.72 -38.39 25.05
CA ARG A 149 24.36 -39.25 26.05
C ARG A 149 24.19 -40.74 25.73
N LEU A 150 23.02 -41.16 25.23
CA LEU A 150 22.78 -42.56 24.84
C LEU A 150 23.66 -43.01 23.66
N PHE A 151 23.99 -42.11 22.74
CA PHE A 151 24.90 -42.36 21.64
C PHE A 151 26.39 -42.22 22.01
N GLY A 152 26.70 -42.12 23.30
CA GLY A 152 28.08 -42.03 23.80
C GLY A 152 28.65 -40.60 23.87
N GLY A 153 27.82 -39.58 23.60
CA GLY A 153 28.22 -38.19 23.73
C GLY A 153 28.53 -37.79 25.18
N GLN A 154 29.59 -37.00 25.36
CA GLN A 154 30.04 -36.50 26.65
C GLN A 154 29.84 -34.99 26.77
N THR A 155 29.61 -34.50 27.98
CA THR A 155 29.51 -33.05 28.26
C THR A 155 30.58 -32.69 29.31
N PRO A 156 31.59 -31.87 28.99
CA PRO A 156 31.85 -31.21 27.71
C PRO A 156 32.14 -32.19 26.56
N ILE A 157 31.88 -31.78 25.31
CA ILE A 157 32.22 -32.55 24.10
C ILE A 157 33.73 -32.86 24.05
N GLY A 158 34.13 -34.05 23.58
CA GLY A 158 35.53 -34.47 23.56
C GLY A 158 36.43 -33.70 22.58
N GLY A 159 35.83 -33.12 21.53
CA GLY A 159 36.54 -32.35 20.52
C GLY A 159 35.81 -32.33 19.18
N LEU A 160 36.57 -32.37 18.08
CA LEU A 160 36.07 -32.36 16.70
C LEU A 160 36.34 -33.69 15.97
N MET A 161 36.50 -34.79 16.72
CA MET A 161 36.62 -36.11 16.12
C MET A 161 35.24 -36.63 15.69
N LEU A 162 35.21 -37.56 14.73
CA LEU A 162 33.96 -38.09 14.20
C LEU A 162 33.09 -38.76 15.29
N GLU A 163 33.74 -39.38 16.28
CA GLU A 163 33.10 -40.00 17.45
C GLU A 163 32.37 -38.99 18.36
N ASP A 164 32.84 -37.74 18.41
CA ASP A 164 32.21 -36.67 19.19
C ASP A 164 31.13 -35.93 18.39
N ILE A 165 31.39 -35.72 17.09
CA ILE A 165 30.50 -34.97 16.19
C ILE A 165 29.23 -35.76 15.89
N LEU A 166 29.33 -37.07 15.64
CA LEU A 166 28.19 -37.87 15.18
C LEU A 166 27.05 -37.93 16.22
N PRO A 167 27.30 -38.19 17.51
CA PRO A 167 26.27 -38.11 18.55
C PRO A 167 25.66 -36.70 18.65
N ALA A 168 26.48 -35.64 18.57
CA ALA A 168 26.01 -34.26 18.68
C ALA A 168 25.11 -33.88 17.49
N PHE A 169 25.48 -34.29 16.28
CA PHE A 169 24.69 -34.08 15.08
C PHE A 169 23.36 -34.86 15.13
N ALA A 170 23.40 -36.11 15.60
CA ALA A 170 22.19 -36.91 15.80
C ALA A 170 21.24 -36.25 16.82
N ALA A 171 21.78 -35.67 17.90
CA ALA A 171 20.98 -34.91 18.87
C ALA A 171 20.31 -33.69 18.23
N ILE A 172 21.02 -32.92 17.41
CA ILE A 172 20.45 -31.78 16.68
C ILE A 172 19.34 -32.23 15.71
N LEU A 173 19.52 -33.36 15.03
CA LEU A 173 18.49 -33.93 14.15
C LEU A 173 17.25 -34.38 14.93
N ILE A 174 17.44 -34.98 16.11
CA ILE A 174 16.34 -35.35 17.00
C ILE A 174 15.60 -34.11 17.48
N HIS A 175 16.33 -33.06 17.88
CA HIS A 175 15.72 -31.77 18.22
C HIS A 175 14.87 -31.25 17.05
N PHE A 176 15.42 -31.23 15.84
CA PHE A 176 14.69 -30.81 14.64
C PHE A 176 13.39 -31.58 14.41
N VAL A 177 13.43 -32.91 14.46
CA VAL A 177 12.24 -33.76 14.28
C VAL A 177 11.21 -33.52 15.39
N LEU A 178 11.65 -33.41 16.64
CA LEU A 178 10.76 -33.16 17.78
C LEU A 178 10.12 -31.77 17.72
N SER A 179 10.87 -30.75 17.34
CA SER A 179 10.31 -29.40 17.15
C SER A 179 9.27 -29.40 16.04
N ILE A 180 9.53 -30.05 14.90
CA ILE A 180 8.50 -30.21 13.85
C ILE A 180 7.25 -30.89 14.40
N LEU A 181 7.40 -31.95 15.19
CA LEU A 181 6.27 -32.67 15.78
C LEU A 181 5.47 -31.76 16.73
N ILE A 182 6.14 -31.00 17.59
CA ILE A 182 5.51 -30.06 18.53
C ILE A 182 4.77 -28.95 17.77
N TYR A 183 5.39 -28.37 16.74
CA TYR A 183 4.76 -27.33 15.92
C TYR A 183 3.65 -27.89 15.02
N SER A 184 3.69 -29.17 14.62
CA SER A 184 2.75 -29.76 13.68
C SER A 184 1.30 -29.65 14.12
N GLY A 185 0.99 -29.85 15.41
CA GLY A 185 -0.36 -29.76 15.94
C GLY A 185 -0.99 -28.37 15.72
N TYR A 186 -0.20 -27.32 15.97
CA TYR A 186 -0.62 -25.94 15.72
C TYR A 186 -0.71 -25.62 14.22
N LEU A 187 0.26 -26.08 13.42
CA LEU A 187 0.30 -25.81 11.98
C LEU A 187 -0.84 -26.50 11.22
N ILE A 188 -1.19 -27.74 11.56
CA ILE A 188 -2.32 -28.47 10.97
C ILE A 188 -3.63 -27.70 11.23
N TYR A 189 -3.83 -27.23 12.46
CA TYR A 189 -4.98 -26.39 12.78
C TYR A 189 -4.97 -25.10 11.95
N LEU A 190 -3.83 -24.40 11.89
CA LEU A 190 -3.72 -23.12 11.18
C LEU A 190 -4.05 -23.26 9.69
N VAL A 191 -3.40 -24.21 9.00
CA VAL A 191 -3.63 -24.52 7.58
C VAL A 191 -5.07 -24.99 7.36
N GLY A 192 -5.59 -25.85 8.22
CA GLY A 192 -6.97 -26.35 8.13
C GLY A 192 -8.01 -25.24 8.31
N SER A 193 -7.76 -24.32 9.24
CA SER A 193 -8.64 -23.18 9.51
C SER A 193 -8.64 -22.18 8.35
N GLN A 194 -7.47 -21.91 7.75
CA GLN A 194 -7.34 -21.01 6.61
C GLN A 194 -8.03 -21.56 5.36
N ARG A 195 -7.91 -22.87 5.09
CA ARG A 195 -8.62 -23.54 3.97
C ARG A 195 -10.14 -23.40 4.08
N ARG A 196 -10.69 -23.43 5.30
CA ARG A 196 -12.13 -23.25 5.53
C ARG A 196 -12.60 -21.81 5.34
N LEU A 197 -11.74 -20.84 5.67
CA LEU A 197 -12.07 -19.41 5.59
C LEU A 197 -11.82 -18.81 4.19
N THR A 198 -10.88 -19.35 3.42
CA THR A 198 -10.46 -18.80 2.12
C THR A 198 -10.25 -19.92 1.09
N PRO A 199 -11.32 -20.50 0.52
CA PRO A 199 -11.23 -21.67 -0.36
C PRO A 199 -10.52 -21.41 -1.70
N SER A 200 -10.44 -20.14 -2.13
CA SER A 200 -9.93 -19.73 -3.44
C SER A 200 -8.40 -19.59 -3.51
N VAL A 201 -7.68 -19.66 -2.38
CA VAL A 201 -6.22 -19.44 -2.34
C VAL A 201 -5.50 -20.79 -2.34
N SER A 202 -4.55 -20.97 -3.26
CA SER A 202 -3.69 -22.16 -3.31
C SER A 202 -2.97 -22.35 -1.98
N SER A 203 -3.12 -23.54 -1.37
CA SER A 203 -2.50 -23.82 -0.06
C SER A 203 -1.01 -24.20 -0.15
N LYS A 204 -0.50 -24.47 -1.36
CA LYS A 204 0.88 -24.96 -1.55
C LYS A 204 1.96 -23.93 -1.16
N PRO A 205 1.89 -22.66 -1.59
CA PRO A 205 2.87 -21.65 -1.17
C PRO A 205 2.88 -21.44 0.35
N MET A 206 1.71 -21.46 0.99
CA MET A 206 1.59 -21.36 2.44
C MET A 206 2.23 -22.55 3.16
N THR A 207 2.00 -23.79 2.69
CA THR A 207 2.68 -24.96 3.28
C THR A 207 4.20 -24.90 3.13
N ILE A 208 4.70 -24.40 2.00
CA ILE A 208 6.13 -24.23 1.75
C ILE A 208 6.70 -23.15 2.70
N PHE A 209 6.01 -22.02 2.83
CA PHE A 209 6.38 -20.95 3.75
C PHE A 209 6.47 -21.43 5.20
N LEU A 210 5.46 -22.17 5.68
CA LEU A 210 5.47 -22.73 7.04
C LEU A 210 6.59 -23.74 7.24
N ALA A 211 6.85 -24.62 6.26
CA ALA A 211 7.95 -25.57 6.32
C ALA A 211 9.32 -24.86 6.38
N LEU A 212 9.52 -23.82 5.58
CA LEU A 212 10.74 -23.01 5.62
C LEU A 212 10.92 -22.27 6.94
N GLY A 213 9.83 -21.70 7.49
CA GLY A 213 9.86 -21.07 8.82
C GLY A 213 10.31 -22.03 9.93
N LEU A 214 9.98 -23.32 9.81
CA LEU A 214 10.42 -24.36 10.74
C LEU A 214 11.87 -24.80 10.51
N VAL A 215 12.30 -24.91 9.25
CA VAL A 215 13.62 -25.45 8.89
C VAL A 215 14.73 -24.41 9.06
N LEU A 216 14.46 -23.16 8.73
CA LEU A 216 15.47 -22.11 8.64
C LEU A 216 16.30 -21.92 9.93
N PRO A 217 15.71 -21.91 11.16
CA PRO A 217 16.48 -21.82 12.40
C PRO A 217 17.49 -22.96 12.60
N PHE A 218 17.16 -24.17 12.15
CA PHE A 218 18.00 -25.35 12.37
C PHE A 218 19.25 -25.38 11.50
N VAL A 219 19.29 -24.60 10.43
CA VAL A 219 20.48 -24.47 9.57
C VAL A 219 21.68 -24.00 10.40
N ALA A 220 21.47 -23.18 11.43
CA ALA A 220 22.53 -22.66 12.28
C ALA A 220 23.05 -23.67 13.33
N TYR A 221 22.25 -24.67 13.70
CA TYR A 221 22.53 -25.48 14.90
C TYR A 221 23.78 -26.36 14.78
N PRO A 222 24.04 -27.04 13.63
CA PRO A 222 25.26 -27.84 13.47
C PRO A 222 26.56 -27.05 13.66
N PHE A 223 26.55 -25.74 13.38
CA PHE A 223 27.70 -24.86 13.63
C PHE A 223 27.98 -24.67 15.12
N GLY A 224 27.00 -24.94 16.00
CA GLY A 224 27.20 -25.00 17.45
C GLY A 224 28.13 -26.14 17.88
N ILE A 225 28.15 -27.26 17.15
CA ILE A 225 29.11 -28.36 17.38
C ILE A 225 30.54 -27.87 17.12
N LEU A 226 30.74 -27.16 16.00
CA LEU A 226 32.03 -26.57 15.66
C LEU A 226 32.49 -25.55 16.72
N ALA A 227 31.58 -24.68 17.15
CA ALA A 227 31.87 -23.70 18.19
C ALA A 227 32.26 -24.38 19.52
N ALA A 228 31.54 -25.43 19.94
CA ALA A 228 31.89 -26.19 21.14
C ALA A 228 33.25 -26.88 21.02
N GLY A 229 33.54 -27.52 19.89
CA GLY A 229 34.83 -28.16 19.66
C GLY A 229 36.00 -27.17 19.62
N VAL A 230 35.81 -25.99 19.01
CA VAL A 230 36.81 -24.90 19.04
C VAL A 230 37.07 -24.43 20.46
N TYR A 231 36.03 -24.32 21.30
CA TYR A 231 36.18 -23.97 22.70
C TYR A 231 37.04 -24.99 23.47
N VAL A 232 36.79 -26.29 23.26
CA VAL A 232 37.55 -27.36 23.94
C VAL A 232 39.01 -27.37 23.51
N GLN A 233 39.30 -27.12 22.23
CA GLN A 233 40.66 -27.13 21.70
C GLN A 233 41.45 -25.84 21.98
N ASN A 234 40.79 -24.67 21.95
CA ASN A 234 41.45 -23.36 21.91
C ASN A 234 41.00 -22.43 23.05
N SER A 235 40.32 -22.96 24.06
CA SER A 235 39.74 -22.22 25.19
C SER A 235 38.71 -21.17 24.76
N LEU A 236 38.32 -20.30 25.70
CA LEU A 236 37.39 -19.19 25.48
C LEU A 236 37.85 -18.23 24.38
N VAL A 237 39.17 -18.01 24.22
CA VAL A 237 39.69 -17.07 23.22
C VAL A 237 39.38 -17.55 21.80
N GLY A 238 39.62 -18.83 21.51
CA GLY A 238 39.30 -19.40 20.20
C GLY A 238 37.79 -19.40 19.93
N TYR A 239 36.99 -19.68 20.95
CA TYR A 239 35.53 -19.59 20.85
C TYR A 239 35.08 -18.17 20.49
N LEU A 240 35.53 -17.15 21.20
CA LEU A 240 35.16 -15.75 20.92
C LEU A 240 35.63 -15.30 19.54
N PHE A 241 36.82 -15.74 19.10
CA PHE A 241 37.29 -15.49 17.74
C PHE A 241 36.35 -16.12 16.69
N PHE A 242 35.97 -17.40 16.85
CA PHE A 242 35.02 -18.06 15.98
C PHE A 242 33.66 -17.34 15.96
N MET A 243 33.15 -16.97 17.14
CA MET A 243 31.89 -16.23 17.27
C MET A 243 31.94 -14.85 16.63
N SER A 244 33.10 -14.18 16.60
CA SER A 244 33.29 -12.90 15.90
C SER A 244 33.15 -13.06 14.37
N GLY A 245 33.65 -14.18 13.82
CA GLY A 245 33.47 -14.51 12.41
C GLY A 245 32.01 -14.73 12.06
N ILE A 246 31.29 -15.52 12.88
CA ILE A 246 29.86 -15.73 12.66
C ILE A 246 29.05 -14.46 12.92
N PHE A 247 29.49 -13.59 13.82
CA PHE A 247 28.88 -12.28 14.02
C PHE A 247 28.96 -11.43 12.75
N MET A 248 30.09 -11.44 12.04
CA MET A 248 30.21 -10.80 10.73
C MET A 248 29.24 -11.41 9.70
N VAL A 249 29.11 -12.75 9.66
CA VAL A 249 28.14 -13.43 8.78
C VAL A 249 26.71 -13.03 9.12
N ALA A 250 26.34 -12.95 10.40
CA ALA A 250 25.03 -12.51 10.83
C ALA A 250 24.76 -11.04 10.46
N LEU A 251 25.75 -10.15 10.58
CA LEU A 251 25.65 -8.76 10.13
C LEU A 251 25.40 -8.66 8.63
N LEU A 252 26.17 -9.39 7.82
CA LEU A 252 26.00 -9.43 6.37
C LEU A 252 24.64 -10.00 5.98
N ALA A 253 24.23 -11.13 6.58
CA ALA A 253 22.93 -11.74 6.33
C ALA A 253 21.78 -10.76 6.64
N ARG A 254 21.86 -10.05 7.77
CA ARG A 254 20.90 -9.01 8.15
C ARG A 254 20.89 -7.85 7.16
N GLN A 255 22.06 -7.35 6.75
CA GLN A 255 22.18 -6.24 5.80
C GLN A 255 21.63 -6.62 4.43
N PHE A 256 22.02 -7.78 3.89
CA PHE A 256 21.53 -8.28 2.61
C PHE A 256 20.02 -8.51 2.64
N SER A 257 19.50 -9.14 3.70
CA SER A 257 18.07 -9.37 3.87
C SER A 257 17.26 -8.07 3.86
N ARG A 258 17.71 -7.07 4.64
CA ARG A 258 17.06 -5.73 4.67
C ARG A 258 17.16 -4.98 3.34
N SER A 259 18.32 -5.03 2.69
CA SER A 259 18.55 -4.38 1.40
C SER A 259 17.72 -5.02 0.30
N ALA A 260 17.65 -6.35 0.26
CA ALA A 260 16.87 -7.10 -0.71
C ALA A 260 15.37 -6.81 -0.57
N GLU A 261 14.87 -6.72 0.67
CA GLU A 261 13.48 -6.37 0.91
C GLU A 261 13.15 -4.95 0.46
N SER A 262 13.98 -3.99 0.88
CA SER A 262 13.78 -2.59 0.49
C SER A 262 13.79 -2.43 -1.03
N SER A 263 14.73 -3.10 -1.72
CA SER A 263 14.83 -3.06 -3.18
C SER A 263 13.62 -3.69 -3.87
N ARG A 264 13.12 -4.83 -3.36
CA ARG A 264 11.92 -5.49 -3.90
C ARG A 264 10.66 -4.67 -3.67
N GLN A 265 10.47 -4.14 -2.46
CA GLN A 265 9.33 -3.27 -2.13
C GLN A 265 9.29 -2.06 -3.07
N GLN A 266 10.43 -1.38 -3.24
CA GLN A 266 10.55 -0.24 -4.14
C GLN A 266 10.28 -0.61 -5.60
N SER A 267 10.81 -1.75 -6.07
CA SER A 267 10.59 -2.21 -7.45
C SER A 267 9.11 -2.50 -7.72
N ARG A 268 8.39 -3.11 -6.77
CA ARG A 268 6.94 -3.35 -6.89
C ARG A 268 6.14 -2.07 -6.89
N GLN A 269 6.47 -1.13 -6.00
CA GLN A 269 5.82 0.17 -5.98
C GLN A 269 6.00 0.89 -7.31
N LEU A 270 7.21 0.87 -7.88
CA LEU A 270 7.48 1.43 -9.20
C LEU A 270 6.71 0.73 -10.31
N GLU A 271 6.66 -0.61 -10.32
CA GLU A 271 5.89 -1.38 -11.30
C GLU A 271 4.39 -1.04 -11.24
N GLN A 272 3.81 -0.96 -10.04
CA GLN A 272 2.40 -0.58 -9.85
C GLN A 272 2.15 0.87 -10.24
N LEU A 273 3.06 1.80 -9.90
CA LEU A 273 2.97 3.20 -10.31
C LEU A 273 3.10 3.38 -11.82
N GLU A 274 3.93 2.56 -12.49
CA GLU A 274 4.07 2.59 -13.95
C GLU A 274 2.81 2.04 -14.63
N ARG A 275 2.24 0.94 -14.12
CA ARG A 275 0.98 0.39 -14.61
C ARG A 275 -0.18 1.36 -14.41
N LEU A 276 -0.29 1.94 -13.22
CA LEU A 276 -1.26 2.98 -12.92
C LEU A 276 -1.13 4.15 -13.90
N GLY A 277 0.07 4.71 -14.04
CA GLY A 277 0.32 5.84 -14.93
C GLY A 277 -0.01 5.51 -16.39
N ARG A 278 0.31 4.29 -16.85
CA ARG A 278 -0.02 3.81 -18.19
C ARG A 278 -1.53 3.70 -18.41
N GLU A 279 -2.28 3.19 -17.45
CA GLU A 279 -3.75 3.11 -17.54
C GLU A 279 -4.40 4.49 -17.47
N ILE A 280 -3.88 5.41 -16.66
CA ILE A 280 -4.32 6.81 -16.65
C ILE A 280 -4.09 7.46 -18.03
N ILE A 281 -2.90 7.31 -18.62
CA ILE A 281 -2.56 7.92 -19.92
C ILE A 281 -3.38 7.32 -21.07
N ASN A 282 -3.64 6.01 -21.03
CA ASN A 282 -4.41 5.32 -22.08
C ASN A 282 -5.92 5.41 -21.87
N GLY A 283 -6.37 5.89 -20.70
CA GLY A 283 -7.76 6.11 -20.40
C GLY A 283 -8.34 7.30 -21.16
N PRO A 284 -9.67 7.47 -21.14
CA PRO A 284 -10.31 8.70 -21.56
C PRO A 284 -9.70 9.93 -20.86
N PRO A 285 -9.58 11.08 -21.55
CA PRO A 285 -9.09 12.30 -20.94
C PRO A 285 -10.07 12.91 -19.94
N ASP A 286 -11.32 12.42 -19.86
CA ASP A 286 -12.23 12.73 -18.76
C ASP A 286 -11.92 11.83 -17.55
N THR A 287 -11.99 12.36 -16.32
CA THR A 287 -11.68 11.64 -15.07
C THR A 287 -12.63 10.46 -14.77
N SER A 288 -13.51 10.09 -15.71
CA SER A 288 -14.55 9.09 -15.58
C SER A 288 -14.04 7.70 -15.17
N THR A 289 -12.88 7.30 -15.68
CA THR A 289 -12.27 5.98 -15.40
C THR A 289 -11.29 5.99 -14.22
N LEU A 290 -10.92 7.18 -13.74
CA LEU A 290 -9.91 7.35 -12.70
C LEU A 290 -10.28 6.61 -11.40
N PRO A 291 -11.54 6.64 -10.90
CA PRO A 291 -11.92 5.89 -9.71
C PRO A 291 -11.72 4.37 -9.84
N GLU A 292 -12.04 3.78 -11.00
CA GLU A 292 -11.91 2.34 -11.25
C GLU A 292 -10.44 1.92 -11.35
N ILE A 293 -9.63 2.73 -12.04
CA ILE A 293 -8.19 2.53 -12.16
C ILE A 293 -7.54 2.59 -10.77
N LEU A 294 -7.86 3.62 -9.96
CA LEU A 294 -7.33 3.76 -8.61
C LEU A 294 -7.75 2.59 -7.69
N GLN A 295 -9.01 2.13 -7.81
CA GLN A 295 -9.53 1.00 -7.04
C GLN A 295 -8.80 -0.31 -7.34
N THR A 296 -8.30 -0.46 -8.57
CA THR A 296 -7.58 -1.66 -9.02
C THR A 296 -6.12 -1.67 -8.57
N HIS A 297 -5.41 -0.54 -8.70
CA HIS A 297 -3.95 -0.51 -8.50
C HIS A 297 -3.50 0.00 -7.13
N VAL A 298 -4.26 0.87 -6.45
CA VAL A 298 -3.81 1.49 -5.20
C VAL A 298 -3.86 0.54 -4.00
N PRO A 299 -4.95 -0.22 -3.74
CA PRO A 299 -4.99 -1.15 -2.61
C PRO A 299 -3.85 -2.18 -2.55
N PRO A 300 -3.41 -2.82 -3.67
CA PRO A 300 -2.27 -3.75 -3.64
C PRO A 300 -0.90 -3.06 -3.59
N MET A 301 -0.81 -1.76 -3.91
CA MET A 301 0.45 -0.99 -3.90
C MET A 301 0.99 -0.75 -2.48
N PHE A 302 0.10 -0.71 -1.48
CA PHE A 302 0.45 -0.43 -0.09
C PHE A 302 -0.09 -1.53 0.83
N PRO A 303 0.57 -1.79 1.99
CA PRO A 303 0.05 -2.70 3.01
C PRO A 303 -1.07 -2.03 3.84
N SER A 304 -2.03 -1.42 3.15
CA SER A 304 -3.11 -0.60 3.73
C SER A 304 -4.34 -1.42 4.09
N GLY A 305 -4.87 -1.16 5.28
CA GLY A 305 -6.18 -1.65 5.69
C GLY A 305 -7.30 -0.75 5.17
N ARG A 306 -7.06 0.57 5.14
CA ARG A 306 -8.00 1.54 4.56
C ARG A 306 -7.29 2.57 3.69
N VAL A 307 -7.90 2.90 2.56
CA VAL A 307 -7.39 3.93 1.63
C VAL A 307 -8.53 4.87 1.28
N LEU A 308 -8.24 6.16 1.32
CA LEU A 308 -9.14 7.23 0.90
C LEU A 308 -8.35 8.16 -0.03
N ILE A 309 -8.89 8.41 -1.23
CA ILE A 309 -8.43 9.46 -2.12
C ILE A 309 -9.62 10.39 -2.33
N TRP A 310 -9.43 11.66 -1.99
CA TRP A 310 -10.47 12.67 -2.01
C TRP A 310 -9.97 13.91 -2.76
N LEU A 311 -10.88 14.52 -3.53
CA LEU A 311 -10.68 15.80 -4.21
C LEU A 311 -11.81 16.75 -3.83
N GLU A 312 -11.52 18.05 -3.75
CA GLU A 312 -12.52 19.07 -3.45
C GLU A 312 -13.62 19.15 -4.51
N SER A 313 -13.27 18.96 -5.79
CA SER A 313 -14.19 19.02 -6.93
C SER A 313 -15.05 17.76 -7.12
N GLU A 314 -14.50 16.57 -6.83
CA GLU A 314 -15.11 15.28 -7.19
C GLU A 314 -15.54 14.43 -5.97
N ASN A 315 -15.42 14.99 -4.76
CA ASN A 315 -15.70 14.30 -3.50
C ASN A 315 -14.79 13.06 -3.34
N PHE A 316 -15.19 11.85 -3.75
CA PHE A 316 -14.44 10.62 -3.49
C PHE A 316 -13.96 9.94 -4.76
N LEU A 317 -12.65 9.95 -4.99
CA LEU A 317 -12.02 9.17 -6.07
C LEU A 317 -11.81 7.70 -5.68
N LEU A 318 -11.44 7.43 -4.42
CA LEU A 318 -11.22 6.07 -3.93
C LEU A 318 -11.66 5.93 -2.48
N ARG A 319 -12.36 4.83 -2.18
CA ARG A 319 -12.64 4.37 -0.81
C ARG A 319 -12.45 2.87 -0.72
N HIS A 320 -11.47 2.45 0.07
CA HIS A 320 -11.22 1.05 0.34
C HIS A 320 -11.22 0.80 1.86
N PRO A 321 -12.02 -0.13 2.39
CA PRO A 321 -13.13 -0.82 1.72
C PRO A 321 -14.26 0.16 1.37
N ILE A 322 -15.12 -0.20 0.41
CA ILE A 322 -16.15 0.69 -0.15
C ILE A 322 -17.17 1.16 0.92
N GLU A 323 -17.44 0.35 1.95
CA GLU A 323 -18.39 0.73 3.01
C GLU A 323 -17.84 1.78 4.00
N TRP A 324 -16.55 2.13 3.88
CA TRP A 324 -15.93 3.07 4.81
C TRP A 324 -16.31 4.52 4.49
N ASN A 325 -16.96 5.19 5.45
CA ASN A 325 -17.38 6.60 5.33
C ASN A 325 -16.67 7.49 6.38
N PRO A 326 -15.48 8.04 6.06
CA PRO A 326 -14.76 8.93 6.96
C PRO A 326 -15.33 10.36 6.95
N ALA A 327 -15.19 11.11 8.06
CA ALA A 327 -15.53 12.53 8.03
C ALA A 327 -14.38 13.32 7.41
N VAL A 328 -14.56 13.69 6.15
CA VAL A 328 -13.51 14.31 5.35
C VAL A 328 -13.27 15.76 5.75
N ASP A 329 -14.28 16.51 6.19
CA ASP A 329 -14.16 17.95 6.45
C ASP A 329 -13.03 18.30 7.44
N GLN A 330 -12.90 17.53 8.52
CA GLN A 330 -11.84 17.72 9.52
C GLN A 330 -10.46 17.38 8.94
N PHE A 331 -10.38 16.29 8.17
CA PHE A 331 -9.16 15.87 7.50
C PHE A 331 -8.72 16.90 6.44
N TRP A 332 -9.66 17.44 5.66
CA TRP A 332 -9.43 18.44 4.63
C TRP A 332 -8.84 19.73 5.19
N ASN A 333 -9.47 20.27 6.24
CA ASN A 333 -9.03 21.49 6.90
C ASN A 333 -7.58 21.39 7.42
N TRP A 334 -7.16 20.19 7.80
CA TRP A 334 -5.79 19.95 8.23
C TRP A 334 -4.84 19.70 7.05
N ILE A 335 -5.17 18.79 6.11
CA ILE A 335 -4.25 18.41 5.02
C ILE A 335 -3.94 19.57 4.08
N ARG A 336 -4.87 20.52 3.88
CA ARG A 336 -4.65 21.72 3.07
C ARG A 336 -3.56 22.66 3.62
N THR A 337 -3.20 22.50 4.90
CA THR A 337 -2.11 23.26 5.54
C THR A 337 -0.74 22.59 5.38
N GLN A 338 -0.71 21.39 4.79
CA GLN A 338 0.49 20.58 4.63
C GLN A 338 1.00 20.66 3.19
N SER A 339 2.32 20.70 3.03
CA SER A 339 2.99 20.66 1.72
C SER A 339 3.73 19.34 1.47
N GLU A 340 3.89 18.52 2.50
CA GLU A 340 4.64 17.26 2.49
C GLU A 340 3.81 16.12 3.08
N PRO A 341 4.14 14.86 2.75
CA PRO A 341 3.54 13.71 3.42
C PRO A 341 3.82 13.72 4.92
N ASN A 342 2.83 13.29 5.68
CA ASN A 342 2.94 13.12 7.12
C ASN A 342 2.64 11.67 7.52
N ALA A 343 3.31 11.22 8.57
CA ALA A 343 3.12 9.90 9.16
C ALA A 343 2.68 10.03 10.62
N VAL A 344 1.66 9.26 11.02
CA VAL A 344 1.17 9.23 12.40
C VAL A 344 1.17 7.79 12.90
N LEU A 345 1.85 7.54 14.01
CA LEU A 345 1.93 6.22 14.65
C LEU A 345 0.67 5.90 15.45
N ALA A 346 0.40 4.61 15.70
CA ALA A 346 -0.81 4.17 16.40
C ALA A 346 -0.92 4.64 17.86
N ASP A 347 0.19 5.04 18.47
CA ASP A 347 0.27 5.58 19.83
C ASP A 347 0.15 7.10 19.90
N GLN A 348 0.12 7.77 18.75
CA GLN A 348 -0.03 9.22 18.64
C GLN A 348 -1.52 9.59 18.47
N THR A 349 -1.86 10.84 18.76
CA THR A 349 -3.21 11.37 18.51
C THR A 349 -3.30 11.92 17.09
N LEU A 350 -4.43 11.71 16.42
CA LEU A 350 -4.70 12.31 15.11
C LEU A 350 -4.75 13.85 15.22
N PRO A 351 -3.96 14.59 14.43
CA PRO A 351 -3.94 16.05 14.48
C PRO A 351 -5.30 16.72 14.24
N TRP A 352 -6.11 16.14 13.34
CA TRP A 352 -7.46 16.64 13.01
C TRP A 352 -8.57 16.05 13.90
N ARG A 353 -8.25 15.05 14.74
CA ARG A 353 -9.19 14.38 15.65
C ARG A 353 -8.52 14.01 16.97
N PRO A 354 -8.24 14.99 17.85
CA PRO A 354 -7.57 14.73 19.12
C PRO A 354 -8.37 13.81 20.06
N GLU A 355 -9.71 13.83 19.93
CA GLU A 355 -10.64 13.05 20.76
C GLU A 355 -10.95 11.64 20.19
N ALA A 356 -10.38 11.27 19.04
CA ALA A 356 -10.68 9.98 18.40
C ALA A 356 -10.07 8.78 19.13
N ALA A 357 -10.76 7.64 19.01
CA ALA A 357 -10.30 6.34 19.49
C ALA A 357 -9.00 5.87 18.80
N ALA A 358 -8.41 4.81 19.34
CA ALA A 358 -7.22 4.15 18.81
C ALA A 358 -7.32 3.91 17.28
N HIS A 359 -6.28 4.31 16.56
CA HIS A 359 -6.17 4.15 15.11
C HIS A 359 -4.96 3.27 14.76
N SER A 360 -4.94 2.74 13.52
CA SER A 360 -3.74 2.07 13.01
C SER A 360 -2.74 3.10 12.48
N PRO A 361 -1.45 2.77 12.34
CA PRO A 361 -0.46 3.68 11.77
C PRO A 361 -0.91 4.16 10.39
N LEU A 362 -0.70 5.44 10.08
CA LEU A 362 -1.19 6.02 8.83
C LEU A 362 -0.18 6.96 8.19
N VAL A 363 -0.30 7.07 6.87
CA VAL A 363 0.42 8.03 6.02
C VAL A 363 -0.61 8.85 5.27
N VAL A 364 -0.42 10.16 5.25
CA VAL A 364 -1.30 11.12 4.58
C VAL A 364 -0.47 12.04 3.71
N THR A 365 -0.97 12.41 2.53
CA THR A 365 -0.30 13.35 1.65
C THR A 365 -1.30 14.27 0.95
N PRO A 366 -1.00 15.58 0.79
CA PRO A 366 -1.82 16.45 -0.05
C PRO A 366 -1.70 16.04 -1.52
N ILE A 367 -2.75 16.27 -2.29
CA ILE A 367 -2.73 16.28 -3.75
C ILE A 367 -2.69 17.74 -4.16
N THR A 368 -1.61 18.16 -4.82
CA THR A 368 -1.34 19.57 -5.11
C THR A 368 -1.57 19.85 -6.59
N ASP A 369 -2.27 20.94 -6.88
CA ASP A 369 -2.50 21.43 -8.23
C ASP A 369 -1.16 21.72 -8.94
N VAL A 370 -1.06 21.27 -10.20
CA VAL A 370 0.19 21.34 -10.98
C VAL A 370 0.56 22.78 -11.34
N GLU A 371 -0.42 23.68 -11.47
CA GLU A 371 -0.20 25.07 -11.88
C GLU A 371 -0.12 26.02 -10.68
N LYS A 372 -1.07 25.91 -9.74
CA LYS A 372 -1.22 26.84 -8.62
C LYS A 372 -0.35 26.47 -7.42
N GLY A 373 0.04 25.21 -7.30
CA GLY A 373 0.75 24.72 -6.12
C GLY A 373 -0.12 24.65 -4.85
N GLU A 374 -1.44 24.79 -4.99
CA GLU A 374 -2.40 24.70 -3.89
C GLU A 374 -2.91 23.26 -3.74
N PRO A 375 -3.12 22.76 -2.51
CA PRO A 375 -3.78 21.47 -2.31
C PRO A 375 -5.20 21.50 -2.89
N VAL A 376 -5.53 20.52 -3.72
CA VAL A 376 -6.87 20.29 -4.32
C VAL A 376 -7.53 19.02 -3.77
N GLY A 377 -6.79 18.26 -2.97
CA GLY A 377 -7.28 17.02 -2.38
C GLY A 377 -6.28 16.40 -1.42
N GLY A 378 -6.55 15.17 -1.02
CA GLY A 378 -5.70 14.44 -0.10
C GLY A 378 -5.81 12.93 -0.25
N ILE A 379 -4.70 12.26 0.02
CA ILE A 379 -4.62 10.81 0.15
C ILE A 379 -4.48 10.49 1.63
N TYR A 380 -5.30 9.56 2.09
CA TYR A 380 -5.24 8.99 3.43
C TYR A 380 -5.03 7.48 3.32
N LEU A 381 -4.01 6.99 4.01
CA LEU A 381 -3.61 5.59 3.96
C LEU A 381 -3.41 5.05 5.39
N GLU A 382 -4.36 4.26 5.87
CA GLU A 382 -4.26 3.57 7.17
C GLU A 382 -3.74 2.15 6.97
N LEU A 383 -2.62 1.82 7.60
CA LEU A 383 -1.89 0.57 7.45
C LEU A 383 -2.43 -0.54 8.33
N GLN A 384 -2.39 -1.79 7.84
CA GLN A 384 -2.74 -2.93 8.69
C GLN A 384 -1.69 -3.11 9.79
N THR A 385 -2.14 -3.44 11.01
CA THR A 385 -1.25 -3.82 12.10
C THR A 385 -0.65 -5.20 11.83
N LEU A 386 0.66 -5.21 11.50
CA LEU A 386 1.44 -6.43 11.31
C LEU A 386 1.95 -6.97 12.66
N VAL A 387 2.49 -8.20 12.63
CA VAL A 387 3.08 -8.87 13.81
C VAL A 387 4.23 -8.06 14.43
N GLN A 388 4.95 -7.26 13.62
CA GLN A 388 5.84 -6.22 14.11
C GLN A 388 5.15 -4.85 14.01
N PRO A 389 5.16 -4.03 15.09
CA PRO A 389 4.59 -2.69 15.07
C PRO A 389 5.38 -1.78 14.12
N TRP A 390 4.66 -0.96 13.35
CA TRP A 390 5.26 0.06 12.49
C TRP A 390 6.05 1.07 13.31
N ASP A 391 7.24 1.43 12.83
CA ASP A 391 8.01 2.56 13.32
C ASP A 391 8.00 3.72 12.32
N PHE A 392 8.39 4.92 12.78
CA PHE A 392 8.37 6.11 11.94
C PHE A 392 9.24 5.95 10.69
N GLN A 393 10.42 5.33 10.84
CA GLN A 393 11.34 5.10 9.73
C GLN A 393 10.70 4.22 8.63
N SER A 394 9.93 3.21 9.01
CA SER A 394 9.22 2.33 8.06
C SER A 394 8.08 3.05 7.36
N LEU A 395 7.39 3.98 8.04
CA LEU A 395 6.34 4.81 7.42
C LEU A 395 6.92 5.79 6.39
N THR A 396 8.02 6.46 6.71
CA THR A 396 8.65 7.44 5.81
C THR A 396 9.14 6.80 4.49
N ARG A 397 9.43 5.49 4.48
CA ARG A 397 9.77 4.76 3.24
C ARG A 397 8.64 4.73 2.21
N LEU A 398 7.39 4.96 2.62
CA LEU A 398 6.25 5.03 1.72
C LEU A 398 6.09 6.40 1.05
N PHE A 399 6.79 7.43 1.53
CA PHE A 399 6.63 8.81 1.06
C PHE A 399 6.91 8.99 -0.43
N PRO A 400 7.98 8.40 -1.02
CA PRO A 400 8.23 8.55 -2.45
C PRO A 400 7.11 7.97 -3.31
N ALA A 401 6.58 6.81 -2.94
CA ALA A 401 5.51 6.14 -3.68
C ALA A 401 4.17 6.88 -3.56
N ILE A 402 3.82 7.35 -2.36
CA ILE A 402 2.56 8.09 -2.14
C ILE A 402 2.61 9.48 -2.79
N ASN A 403 3.77 10.14 -2.81
CA ASN A 403 3.97 11.40 -3.55
C ASN A 403 3.87 11.19 -5.06
N ALA A 404 4.46 10.12 -5.59
CA ALA A 404 4.32 9.79 -7.00
C ALA A 404 2.86 9.52 -7.38
N LEU A 405 2.11 8.81 -6.52
CA LEU A 405 0.67 8.61 -6.68
C LEU A 405 -0.09 9.96 -6.67
N ALA A 406 0.17 10.82 -5.70
CA ALA A 406 -0.45 12.14 -5.61
C ALA A 406 -0.17 12.99 -6.86
N ALA A 407 1.08 12.99 -7.36
CA ALA A 407 1.46 13.68 -8.58
C ALA A 407 0.77 13.12 -9.83
N GLN A 408 0.63 11.79 -9.95
CA GLN A 408 -0.11 11.18 -11.07
C GLN A 408 -1.59 11.56 -11.05
N ILE A 409 -2.23 11.56 -9.87
CA ILE A 409 -3.62 11.98 -9.72
C ILE A 409 -3.77 13.48 -10.06
N ALA A 410 -2.90 14.33 -9.53
CA ALA A 410 -2.90 15.76 -9.85
C ALA A 410 -2.74 16.01 -11.36
N SER A 411 -1.84 15.28 -12.02
CA SER A 411 -1.65 15.37 -13.46
C SER A 411 -2.89 14.92 -14.24
N ALA A 412 -3.53 13.83 -13.84
CA ALA A 412 -4.75 13.32 -14.49
C ALA A 412 -5.90 14.32 -14.38
N VAL A 413 -6.10 14.90 -13.20
CA VAL A 413 -7.13 15.91 -12.95
C VAL A 413 -6.86 17.18 -13.76
N ASN A 414 -5.60 17.63 -13.81
CA ASN A 414 -5.23 18.80 -14.61
C ASN A 414 -5.44 18.56 -16.11
N GLN A 415 -5.11 17.36 -16.60
CA GLN A 415 -5.33 16.96 -17.98
C GLN A 415 -6.82 16.99 -18.33
N ALA A 416 -7.67 16.45 -17.46
CA ALA A 416 -9.12 16.45 -17.67
C ALA A 416 -9.71 17.85 -17.69
N ARG A 417 -9.25 18.73 -16.80
CA ARG A 417 -9.65 20.13 -16.80
C ARG A 417 -9.25 20.84 -18.10
N THR A 418 -8.00 20.69 -18.52
CA THR A 418 -7.49 21.29 -19.77
C THR A 418 -8.25 20.77 -20.99
N TYR A 419 -8.57 19.47 -21.00
CA TYR A 419 -9.35 18.86 -22.07
C TYR A 419 -10.79 19.40 -22.13
N ALA A 420 -11.44 19.57 -20.97
CA ALA A 420 -12.77 20.16 -20.88
C ALA A 420 -12.79 21.61 -21.40
N GLU A 421 -11.82 22.44 -20.97
CA GLU A 421 -11.68 23.83 -21.45
C GLU A 421 -11.45 23.90 -22.96
N ALA A 422 -10.63 23.00 -23.53
CA ALA A 422 -10.40 22.91 -24.97
C ALA A 422 -11.65 22.48 -25.76
N LEU A 423 -12.44 21.53 -25.21
CA LEU A 423 -13.67 21.06 -25.82
C LEU A 423 -14.74 22.16 -25.85
N GLU A 424 -14.91 22.91 -24.76
CA GLU A 424 -15.83 24.06 -24.70
C GLU A 424 -15.44 25.14 -25.70
N PHE A 425 -14.13 25.43 -25.82
CA PHE A 425 -13.63 26.37 -26.82
C PHE A 425 -13.90 25.90 -28.25
N GLN A 426 -13.67 24.61 -28.54
CA GLN A 426 -13.94 24.04 -29.86
C GLN A 426 -15.43 24.08 -30.22
N GLN A 427 -16.30 23.74 -29.28
CA GLN A 427 -17.76 23.81 -29.47
C GLN A 427 -18.20 25.25 -29.77
N SER A 428 -17.72 26.21 -28.98
CA SER A 428 -18.01 27.64 -29.16
C SER A 428 -17.52 28.16 -30.52
N ALA A 429 -16.31 27.76 -30.94
CA ALA A 429 -15.74 28.15 -32.22
C ALA A 429 -16.53 27.55 -33.41
N GLN A 430 -16.97 26.29 -33.29
CA GLN A 430 -17.79 25.65 -34.32
C GLN A 430 -19.16 26.31 -34.44
N GLU A 431 -19.79 26.67 -33.32
CA GLU A 431 -21.06 27.40 -33.31
C GLU A 431 -20.93 28.77 -34.01
N LEU A 432 -19.86 29.52 -33.73
CA LEU A 432 -19.59 30.79 -34.39
C LEU A 432 -19.32 30.63 -35.89
N ARG A 433 -18.60 29.58 -36.32
CA ARG A 433 -18.36 29.31 -37.74
C ARG A 433 -19.65 29.00 -38.48
N LEU A 434 -20.51 28.16 -37.90
CA LEU A 434 -21.82 27.83 -38.48
C LEU A 434 -22.69 29.09 -38.62
N ALA A 435 -22.69 29.96 -37.62
CA ALA A 435 -23.37 31.25 -37.70
C ALA A 435 -22.86 32.12 -38.86
N GLY A 436 -21.55 32.15 -39.07
CA GLY A 436 -20.91 32.84 -40.19
C GLY A 436 -21.34 32.29 -41.55
N GLU A 437 -21.32 30.96 -41.71
CA GLU A 437 -21.77 30.26 -42.92
C GLU A 437 -23.24 30.57 -43.24
N ILE A 438 -24.12 30.56 -42.22
CA ILE A 438 -25.53 30.94 -42.35
C ILE A 438 -25.65 32.38 -42.83
N GLN A 439 -25.01 33.34 -42.17
CA GLN A 439 -25.04 34.76 -42.57
C GLN A 439 -24.55 34.97 -44.01
N ALA A 440 -23.44 34.33 -44.37
CA ALA A 440 -22.83 34.42 -45.70
C ALA A 440 -23.76 33.91 -46.81
N SER A 441 -24.52 32.84 -46.54
CA SER A 441 -25.48 32.27 -47.49
C SER A 441 -26.63 33.23 -47.86
N PHE A 442 -26.83 34.29 -47.08
CA PHE A 442 -27.83 35.32 -47.37
C PHE A 442 -27.26 36.54 -48.11
N PHE A 443 -25.97 36.60 -48.43
CA PHE A 443 -25.48 37.71 -49.24
C PHE A 443 -25.88 37.55 -50.72
N PRO A 444 -26.22 38.66 -51.42
CA PRO A 444 -26.51 38.61 -52.84
C PRO A 444 -25.27 38.17 -53.65
N ASP A 445 -25.42 37.16 -54.52
CA ASP A 445 -24.32 36.68 -55.39
C ASP A 445 -23.90 37.68 -56.46
N THR A 446 -24.79 38.60 -56.82
CA THR A 446 -24.55 39.61 -57.86
C THR A 446 -25.03 40.97 -57.42
N ILE A 447 -24.23 41.99 -57.75
CA ILE A 447 -24.61 43.38 -57.55
C ILE A 447 -25.42 43.82 -58.78
N PRO A 448 -26.66 44.33 -58.62
CA PRO A 448 -27.47 44.76 -59.75
C PRO A 448 -26.83 45.94 -60.49
N VAL A 449 -26.90 45.91 -61.82
CA VAL A 449 -26.40 46.98 -62.70
C VAL A 449 -27.60 47.80 -63.19
N GLY A 450 -27.66 49.07 -62.81
CA GLY A 450 -28.71 50.01 -63.19
C GLY A 450 -28.18 51.14 -64.09
N PRO A 451 -29.00 51.69 -65.02
CA PRO A 451 -28.57 52.80 -65.85
C PRO A 451 -28.25 54.04 -65.00
N GLY A 452 -27.00 54.48 -65.05
CA GLY A 452 -26.51 55.67 -64.34
C GLY A 452 -25.99 55.44 -62.91
N TRP A 453 -25.90 54.19 -62.43
CA TRP A 453 -25.45 53.85 -61.09
C TRP A 453 -24.29 52.85 -61.11
N GLU A 454 -23.29 53.07 -60.26
CA GLU A 454 -22.21 52.11 -59.96
C GLU A 454 -22.31 51.73 -58.48
N LEU A 455 -22.50 50.44 -58.19
CA LEU A 455 -22.67 49.92 -56.84
C LEU A 455 -21.51 48.97 -56.51
N SER A 456 -20.98 49.07 -55.30
CA SER A 456 -19.93 48.18 -54.78
C SER A 456 -20.16 47.95 -53.29
N VAL A 457 -19.93 46.73 -52.82
CA VAL A 457 -20.13 46.34 -51.42
C VAL A 457 -18.96 45.50 -50.94
N THR A 458 -18.58 45.69 -49.67
CA THR A 458 -17.60 44.86 -48.97
C THR A 458 -18.05 44.73 -47.53
N ILE A 459 -18.13 43.49 -47.04
CA ILE A 459 -18.31 43.18 -45.61
C ILE A 459 -17.01 42.55 -45.11
N LEU A 460 -16.50 43.09 -44.00
CA LEU A 460 -15.31 42.58 -43.32
C LEU A 460 -15.70 42.15 -41.90
N PRO A 461 -15.96 40.85 -41.68
CA PRO A 461 -16.27 40.33 -40.36
C PRO A 461 -15.11 40.55 -39.37
N SER A 462 -15.42 40.83 -38.10
CA SER A 462 -14.41 40.97 -37.04
C SER A 462 -13.84 39.62 -36.55
N ARG A 463 -14.62 38.53 -36.72
CA ARG A 463 -14.26 37.13 -36.45
C ARG A 463 -15.00 36.26 -37.49
N GLU A 464 -15.65 35.16 -37.07
CA GLU A 464 -16.43 34.29 -37.96
C GLU A 464 -17.80 34.88 -38.38
N THR A 465 -18.32 35.90 -37.68
CA THR A 465 -19.63 36.54 -37.98
C THR A 465 -19.54 38.05 -38.15
N SER A 466 -20.44 38.60 -38.98
CA SER A 466 -20.68 40.05 -39.13
C SER A 466 -21.94 40.46 -38.36
N GLY A 467 -21.90 41.59 -37.66
CA GLY A 467 -23.12 42.22 -37.13
C GLY A 467 -23.94 42.86 -38.25
N ASP A 468 -23.27 43.34 -39.29
CA ASP A 468 -23.89 44.05 -40.40
C ASP A 468 -24.27 43.09 -41.54
N PHE A 469 -25.41 43.34 -42.18
CA PHE A 469 -25.78 42.71 -43.44
C PHE A 469 -26.43 43.70 -44.42
N PHE A 470 -26.39 43.34 -45.70
CA PHE A 470 -27.06 44.08 -46.77
C PHE A 470 -27.86 43.17 -47.69
N ASP A 471 -28.83 43.75 -48.39
CA ASP A 471 -29.57 43.05 -49.45
C ASP A 471 -29.97 44.01 -50.58
N PHE A 472 -30.06 43.48 -51.80
CA PHE A 472 -30.55 44.16 -52.99
C PHE A 472 -31.89 43.55 -53.42
N ILE A 473 -32.95 44.35 -53.39
CA ILE A 473 -34.33 43.91 -53.63
C ILE A 473 -34.83 44.54 -54.94
N PRO A 474 -34.97 43.76 -56.03
CA PRO A 474 -35.56 44.28 -57.26
C PRO A 474 -37.05 44.53 -57.07
N LEU A 475 -37.52 45.71 -57.48
CA LEU A 475 -38.92 46.16 -57.38
C LEU A 475 -39.49 46.39 -58.79
N GLU A 476 -40.81 46.65 -58.92
CA GLU A 476 -41.40 46.86 -60.24
C GLU A 476 -40.86 48.14 -60.90
N ASN A 477 -41.04 48.24 -62.23
CA ASN A 477 -40.68 49.41 -63.03
C ASN A 477 -39.19 49.81 -62.97
N GLY A 478 -38.30 48.87 -62.66
CA GLY A 478 -36.85 49.10 -62.63
C GLY A 478 -36.34 49.81 -61.37
N LYS A 479 -37.13 49.87 -60.31
CA LYS A 479 -36.69 50.38 -59.00
C LYS A 479 -35.87 49.33 -58.25
N LEU A 480 -35.00 49.80 -57.35
CA LEU A 480 -34.13 48.96 -56.53
C LEU A 480 -34.24 49.38 -55.05
N GLY A 481 -34.62 48.43 -54.19
CA GLY A 481 -34.51 48.56 -52.75
C GLY A 481 -33.11 48.15 -52.28
N ILE A 482 -32.51 48.95 -51.41
CA ILE A 482 -31.22 48.67 -50.78
C ILE A 482 -31.45 48.59 -49.27
N LEU A 483 -31.15 47.43 -48.68
CA LEU A 483 -31.21 47.21 -47.24
C LEU A 483 -29.78 47.19 -46.70
N ILE A 484 -29.54 47.92 -45.62
CA ILE A 484 -28.35 47.80 -44.77
C ILE A 484 -28.87 47.76 -43.33
N ALA A 485 -28.45 46.76 -42.56
CA ALA A 485 -28.92 46.56 -41.20
C ALA A 485 -27.81 45.99 -40.32
N ASP A 486 -27.83 46.38 -39.05
CA ASP A 486 -26.97 45.85 -37.99
C ASP A 486 -27.81 44.96 -37.07
N VAL A 487 -27.34 43.74 -36.85
CA VAL A 487 -27.96 42.72 -36.01
C VAL A 487 -27.13 42.60 -34.74
N THR A 488 -27.76 42.91 -33.62
CA THR A 488 -27.16 42.71 -32.30
C THR A 488 -26.94 41.22 -32.03
N ASP A 489 -25.76 40.91 -31.49
CA ASP A 489 -25.32 39.61 -30.98
C ASP A 489 -24.65 38.68 -32.03
N LYS A 490 -24.02 37.60 -31.56
CA LYS A 490 -23.23 36.66 -32.36
C LYS A 490 -23.66 35.22 -32.06
N GLY A 491 -23.41 34.31 -33.01
CA GLY A 491 -23.81 32.90 -32.89
C GLY A 491 -25.03 32.56 -33.74
N VAL A 492 -25.47 31.31 -33.65
CA VAL A 492 -26.42 30.72 -34.61
C VAL A 492 -27.81 31.36 -34.51
N GLY A 493 -28.28 31.67 -33.30
CA GLY A 493 -29.59 32.31 -33.07
C GLY A 493 -29.74 33.65 -33.79
N PRO A 494 -28.86 34.65 -33.55
CA PRO A 494 -28.88 35.93 -34.26
C PRO A 494 -28.75 35.79 -35.79
N ALA A 495 -27.95 34.84 -36.29
CA ALA A 495 -27.83 34.57 -37.72
C ALA A 495 -29.16 34.06 -38.35
N LEU A 496 -29.88 33.18 -37.65
CA LEU A 496 -31.21 32.73 -38.09
C LEU A 496 -32.26 33.85 -38.02
N PHE A 497 -32.18 34.72 -37.01
CA PHE A 497 -33.05 35.87 -36.91
C PHE A 497 -32.81 36.89 -38.03
N MET A 498 -31.55 37.11 -38.41
CA MET A 498 -31.16 37.90 -39.59
C MET A 498 -31.81 37.32 -40.85
N ALA A 499 -31.68 36.00 -41.08
CA ALA A 499 -32.26 35.30 -42.22
C ALA A 499 -33.78 35.52 -42.34
N LEU A 500 -34.49 35.33 -41.23
CA LEU A 500 -35.95 35.56 -41.15
C LEU A 500 -36.31 37.01 -41.40
N SER A 501 -35.60 37.94 -40.75
CA SER A 501 -35.84 39.38 -40.89
C SER A 501 -35.61 39.84 -42.33
N ARG A 502 -34.52 39.41 -42.97
CA ARG A 502 -34.23 39.68 -44.39
C ARG A 502 -35.36 39.17 -45.28
N THR A 503 -35.81 37.93 -45.08
CA THR A 503 -36.87 37.32 -45.89
C THR A 503 -38.17 38.10 -45.77
N LEU A 504 -38.55 38.50 -44.55
CA LEU A 504 -39.76 39.30 -44.30
C LEU A 504 -39.64 40.70 -44.91
N ILE A 505 -38.51 41.38 -44.71
CA ILE A 505 -38.25 42.71 -45.30
C ILE A 505 -38.32 42.64 -46.82
N ARG A 506 -37.69 41.64 -47.45
CA ARG A 506 -37.73 41.43 -48.90
C ARG A 506 -39.16 41.20 -49.40
N THR A 507 -39.95 40.41 -48.67
CA THR A 507 -41.35 40.13 -49.02
C THR A 507 -42.21 41.39 -48.94
N TYR A 508 -42.12 42.15 -47.84
CA TYR A 508 -42.90 43.37 -47.67
C TYR A 508 -42.44 44.51 -48.57
N ALA A 509 -41.15 44.59 -48.89
CA ALA A 509 -40.64 45.57 -49.84
C ALA A 509 -41.24 45.40 -51.24
N ILE A 510 -41.50 44.15 -51.66
CA ILE A 510 -42.18 43.83 -52.93
C ILE A 510 -43.68 44.16 -52.83
N GLU A 511 -44.32 43.89 -51.69
CA GLU A 511 -45.76 44.12 -51.48
C GLU A 511 -46.11 45.62 -51.36
N TYR A 512 -45.24 46.42 -50.73
CA TYR A 512 -45.47 47.84 -50.40
C TYR A 512 -44.40 48.75 -51.04
N GLU A 513 -44.27 48.70 -52.37
CA GLU A 513 -43.19 49.36 -53.14
C GLU A 513 -43.05 50.87 -52.89
N PHE A 514 -44.14 51.56 -52.53
CA PHE A 514 -44.17 53.03 -52.40
C PHE A 514 -44.05 53.53 -50.95
N ASP A 515 -44.10 52.64 -49.96
CA ASP A 515 -44.18 52.98 -48.53
C ASP A 515 -43.07 52.26 -47.74
N PRO A 516 -41.80 52.70 -47.86
CA PRO A 516 -40.65 52.02 -47.23
C PRO A 516 -40.72 52.03 -45.70
N ASP A 517 -41.46 52.95 -45.09
CA ASP A 517 -41.74 52.99 -43.66
C ASP A 517 -42.63 51.81 -43.22
N ILE A 518 -43.63 51.42 -44.03
CA ILE A 518 -44.53 50.29 -43.75
C ILE A 518 -43.78 48.96 -43.73
N VAL A 519 -42.72 48.81 -44.56
CA VAL A 519 -41.85 47.63 -44.62
C VAL A 519 -41.22 47.30 -43.26
N PHE A 520 -40.91 48.33 -42.45
CA PHE A 520 -40.32 48.17 -41.12
C PHE A 520 -41.34 48.29 -39.97
N LEU A 521 -42.47 48.96 -40.18
CA LEU A 521 -43.48 49.22 -39.14
C LEU A 521 -44.39 48.01 -38.84
N ARG A 522 -44.43 46.98 -39.69
CA ARG A 522 -45.22 45.76 -39.43
C ARG A 522 -44.50 44.78 -38.49
N ARG A 523 -44.21 45.22 -37.26
CA ARG A 523 -43.86 44.36 -36.11
C ARG A 523 -44.67 44.78 -34.88
N THR A 524 -45.68 43.98 -34.51
CA THR A 524 -46.20 43.77 -33.13
C THR A 524 -47.47 42.88 -33.02
N ALA A 525 -47.79 42.02 -33.99
CA ALA A 525 -49.00 41.17 -33.89
C ALA A 525 -48.80 39.71 -34.34
N GLY A 526 -47.75 39.05 -33.84
CA GLY A 526 -47.61 37.61 -34.03
C GLY A 526 -46.20 37.06 -33.88
N PHE A 527 -45.63 37.18 -32.67
CA PHE A 527 -44.79 36.18 -31.99
C PHE A 527 -44.78 36.52 -30.51
#